data_AF-A0A6M3M7B1-F1
#
_entry.id   AF-A0A6M3M7B1-F1
#
_cell.length_a   1.000
_cell.length_b   1.000
_cell.length_c   1.000
_cell.angle_alpha   90.00
_cell.angle_beta   90.00
_cell.angle_gamma   90.00
#
_symmetry.space_group_name_H-M   'P 1'
#
loop_
_entity.id
_entity.type
_entity.pdbx_description
1 polymer ?
#
loop_
_entity_poly.entity_id
_entity_poly.type
_entity_poly.pdbx_seq_one_letter_code
_entity_poly.pdbx_strand_id
1 'polypeptide(L)'
;MSEKLREGWWMPGRSRKFHYFVEGRSLCNGWGFPDYNNLSPDTGNVDRGPDDCAGCFKKLVKLRESRTSQQSGTIESKGERPDA
;
A
#
# COMPACT_ATOMS: atom_id res chain seq x y z
N MET A 1 -4.14 -1.52 18.31
CA MET A 1 -4.53 -0.31 17.56
C MET A 1 -4.11 -0.55 16.12
N SER A 2 -5.06 -0.60 15.18
CA SER A 2 -4.74 -0.91 13.77
C SER A 2 -3.75 0.11 13.23
N GLU A 3 -2.51 -0.33 13.08
CA GLU A 3 -1.44 0.32 12.34
C GLU A 3 -1.91 0.47 10.89
N LYS A 4 -2.70 1.51 10.63
CA LYS A 4 -3.03 1.92 9.27
C LYS A 4 -1.71 2.28 8.62
N LEU A 5 -1.17 1.31 7.87
CA LEU A 5 0.04 1.43 7.09
C LEU A 5 -0.02 2.77 6.37
N ARG A 6 0.90 3.67 6.73
CA ARG A 6 1.05 4.98 6.09
C ARG A 6 1.75 4.76 4.76
N GLU A 7 1.04 4.13 3.83
CA GLU A 7 1.49 3.83 2.48
C GLU A 7 0.69 4.62 1.45
N GLY A 8 1.35 4.99 0.36
CA GLY A 8 0.72 5.77 -0.70
C GLY A 8 1.68 6.28 -1.74
N TRP A 9 1.13 6.94 -2.76
CA TRP A 9 1.88 7.53 -3.85
C TRP A 9 2.28 8.96 -3.51
N TRP A 10 3.54 9.29 -3.72
CA TRP A 10 4.02 10.66 -3.66
C TRP A 10 5.05 10.92 -4.74
N MET A 11 5.03 12.13 -5.29
CA MET A 11 6.01 12.57 -6.28
C MET A 11 7.03 13.47 -5.59
N PRO A 12 8.29 13.01 -5.41
CA PRO A 12 9.36 13.86 -4.93
C PRO A 12 9.52 15.07 -5.84
N GLY A 13 9.68 16.27 -5.27
CA GLY A 13 9.80 17.51 -6.07
C GLY A 13 10.94 17.51 -7.10
N ARG A 14 11.96 16.64 -6.93
CA ARG A 14 13.04 16.43 -7.92
C ARG A 14 12.80 15.26 -8.87
N SER A 15 11.81 14.42 -8.62
CA SER A 15 11.48 13.29 -9.48
C SER A 15 10.36 13.68 -10.43
N ARG A 16 10.51 13.32 -11.71
CA ARG A 16 9.45 13.44 -12.72
C ARG A 16 8.46 12.26 -12.69
N LYS A 17 8.43 11.51 -11.58
CA LYS A 17 7.69 10.26 -11.45
C LYS A 17 7.10 10.12 -10.06
N PHE A 18 5.93 9.50 -9.98
CA PHE A 18 5.31 9.08 -8.73
C PHE A 18 6.03 7.85 -8.17
N HIS A 19 6.35 7.88 -6.88
CA HIS A 19 6.95 6.77 -6.16
C HIS A 19 5.99 6.32 -5.06
N TYR A 20 5.88 4.99 -4.89
CA TYR A 20 5.11 4.40 -3.80
C TYR A 20 5.97 4.34 -2.55
N PHE A 21 5.47 4.90 -1.44
CA PHE A 21 6.12 4.89 -0.14
C PHE A 21 5.38 3.95 0.79
N VAL A 22 6.15 3.18 1.55
CA VAL A 22 5.69 2.31 2.64
C VAL A 22 6.55 2.67 3.84
N GLU A 23 5.92 3.05 4.96
CA GLU A 23 6.63 3.40 6.20
C GLU A 23 7.76 4.42 6.01
N GLY A 24 7.54 5.39 5.11
CA GLY A 24 8.46 6.52 4.91
C GLY A 24 9.62 6.18 3.98
N ARG A 25 9.58 5.02 3.32
CA ARG A 25 10.58 4.61 2.34
C ARG A 25 9.93 4.23 1.03
N SER A 26 10.50 4.72 -0.07
CA SER A 26 10.04 4.32 -1.40
C SER A 26 10.36 2.85 -1.65
N LEU A 27 9.48 2.15 -2.36
CA LEU A 27 9.71 0.76 -2.75
C LEU A 27 10.96 0.62 -3.63
N CYS A 28 11.27 1.60 -4.47
CA CYS A 28 12.49 1.60 -5.27
C CYS A 28 13.77 1.78 -4.44
N ASN A 29 13.67 2.04 -3.12
CA ASN A 29 14.77 2.38 -2.22
C ASN A 29 15.56 3.64 -2.61
N GLY A 30 15.07 4.43 -3.58
CA GLY A 30 15.75 5.63 -4.07
C GLY A 30 15.42 6.89 -3.26
N TRP A 31 14.29 6.88 -2.55
CA TRP A 31 13.76 8.03 -1.82
C TRP A 31 13.31 7.64 -0.41
N GLY A 32 13.73 8.44 0.58
CA GLY A 32 13.15 8.48 1.91
C GLY A 32 12.18 9.66 2.01
N PHE A 33 11.08 9.48 2.72
CA PHE A 33 10.02 10.47 2.82
C PHE A 33 9.83 10.93 4.27
N PRO A 34 10.02 12.22 4.55
CA PRO A 34 9.90 12.74 5.91
C PRO A 34 8.44 13.03 6.34
N ASP A 35 7.46 13.10 5.41
CA ASP A 35 6.15 13.69 5.70
C ASP A 35 4.93 12.87 5.25
N TYR A 36 4.54 11.86 6.04
CA TYR A 36 3.43 10.94 5.77
C TYR A 36 2.06 11.57 5.49
N ASN A 37 1.85 12.85 5.79
CA ASN A 37 0.56 13.52 5.62
C ASN A 37 0.24 13.87 4.15
N ASN A 38 1.26 13.87 3.28
CA ASN A 38 1.11 14.22 1.86
C ASN A 38 1.08 12.99 0.92
N LEU A 39 0.85 11.80 1.46
CA LEU A 39 0.70 10.59 0.65
C LEU A 39 -0.67 10.58 -0.01
N SER A 40 -0.70 10.43 -1.34
CA SER A 40 -1.93 10.12 -2.04
C SER A 40 -2.31 8.67 -1.74
N PRO A 41 -3.53 8.41 -1.23
CA PRO A 41 -3.95 7.06 -0.89
C PRO A 41 -3.92 6.16 -2.13
N ASP A 42 -3.42 4.94 -1.94
CA ASP A 42 -3.42 3.95 -3.00
C ASP A 42 -4.85 3.55 -3.36
N THR A 43 -5.26 3.81 -4.60
CA THR A 43 -6.61 3.47 -5.08
C THR A 43 -6.75 1.99 -5.43
N GLY A 44 -5.71 1.18 -5.25
CA GLY A 44 -5.69 -0.22 -5.66
C GLY A 44 -5.62 -0.41 -7.18
N ASN A 45 -5.34 0.66 -7.94
CA ASN A 45 -5.23 0.56 -9.38
C ASN A 45 -4.09 -0.40 -9.76
N VAL A 46 -4.39 -1.29 -10.70
CA VAL A 46 -3.48 -2.33 -11.21
C VAL A 46 -2.84 -1.88 -12.53
N ASP A 47 -3.22 -0.71 -13.04
CA ASP A 47 -2.60 -0.13 -14.22
C ASP A 47 -1.51 0.86 -13.83
N ARG A 48 -0.35 0.77 -14.50
CA ARG A 48 0.78 1.66 -14.27
C ARG A 48 0.65 2.90 -15.15
N GLY A 49 0.39 4.05 -14.54
CA GLY A 49 0.42 5.33 -15.23
C GLY A 49 1.80 5.62 -15.86
N PRO A 50 1.85 6.44 -16.93
CA PRO A 50 3.11 6.83 -17.57
C PRO A 50 4.04 7.61 -16.61
N ASP A 51 3.46 8.29 -15.62
CA ASP A 51 4.16 9.04 -14.60
C ASP A 51 4.62 8.17 -13.41
N ASP A 52 4.23 6.89 -13.34
CA ASP A 52 4.58 6.03 -12.21
C ASP A 52 5.98 5.43 -12.35
N CYS A 53 6.67 5.33 -11.21
CA CYS A 53 7.93 4.63 -11.12
C CYS A 53 7.73 3.12 -11.33
N ALA A 54 8.19 2.61 -12.48
CA ALA A 54 8.12 1.18 -12.84
C ALA A 54 8.72 0.25 -11.75
N GLY A 55 9.78 0.68 -11.07
CA GLY A 55 10.41 -0.08 -10.00
C GLY A 55 9.54 -0.16 -8.74
N CYS A 56 8.88 0.94 -8.38
CA CYS A 56 7.91 0.96 -7.28
C CYS A 56 6.71 0.08 -7.62
N PHE A 57 6.14 0.25 -8.82
CA PHE A 57 4.99 -0.53 -9.28
C PHE A 57 5.25 -2.05 -9.27
N LYS A 58 6.39 -2.50 -9.83
CA LYS A 58 6.74 -3.93 -9.85
C LYS A 58 6.85 -4.54 -8.44
N LYS A 59 7.41 -3.79 -7.49
CA LYS A 59 7.49 -4.21 -6.09
C LYS A 59 6.13 -4.16 -5.40
N LEU A 60 5.30 -3.17 -5.73
CA LEU A 60 3.93 -3.04 -5.21
C LEU A 60 3.07 -4.23 -5.61
N VAL A 61 3.10 -4.63 -6.88
CA VAL A 61 2.39 -5.82 -7.37
C VAL A 61 2.82 -7.06 -6.57
N LYS A 62 4.13 -7.29 -6.45
CA LYS A 62 4.66 -8.42 -5.68
C LYS A 62 4.26 -8.39 -4.19
N LEU A 63 4.25 -7.20 -3.59
CA LEU A 63 3.80 -7.01 -2.21
C LEU A 63 2.31 -7.30 -2.05
N ARG A 64 1.48 -6.84 -2.99
CA ARG A 64 0.04 -7.12 -3.01
C ARG A 64 -0.25 -8.61 -3.18
N GLU A 65 0.45 -9.30 -4.09
CA GLU A 65 0.35 -10.76 -4.23
C GLU A 65 0.67 -11.48 -2.92
N SER A 66 1.72 -11.03 -2.21
CA SER A 66 2.11 -11.59 -0.92
C SER A 66 1.09 -11.28 0.19
N ARG A 67 0.50 -10.08 0.17
CA ARG A 67 -0.42 -9.59 1.21
C ARG A 67 -1.85 -10.14 1.04
N THR A 68 -2.32 -10.32 -0.18
CA THR A 68 -3.60 -10.99 -0.51
C THR A 68 -3.65 -12.40 0.09
N SER A 69 -2.52 -13.09 0.17
CA SER A 69 -2.47 -14.44 0.75
C SER A 69 -2.67 -14.47 2.28
N GLN A 70 -2.62 -13.33 2.98
CA GLN A 70 -2.77 -13.26 4.44
C GLN A 70 -4.16 -12.76 4.91
N GLN A 71 -4.99 -12.21 4.01
CA GLN A 71 -6.26 -11.58 4.41
C GLN A 71 -7.48 -12.52 4.34
N SER A 72 -7.30 -13.80 3.97
CA SER A 72 -8.38 -14.79 3.86
C SER A 72 -8.64 -15.59 5.16
N GLY A 73 -8.15 -15.14 6.31
CA GLY A 73 -8.15 -15.89 7.58
C GLY A 73 -9.06 -15.36 8.69
N THR A 74 -10.13 -14.61 8.42
CA THR A 74 -11.06 -14.22 9.50
C THR A 74 -12.51 -14.32 9.05
N ILE A 75 -12.97 -15.56 8.94
CA ILE A 75 -14.39 -15.91 9.07
C ILE A 75 -14.51 -16.95 10.20
N GLU A 76 -14.28 -16.53 11.45
CA GLU A 76 -14.71 -17.31 12.60
C GLU A 76 -15.97 -16.68 13.20
N SER A 77 -17.09 -17.20 12.70
CA SER A 77 -18.22 -17.73 13.47
C SER A 77 -18.43 -17.20 14.88
N LYS A 78 -19.56 -16.52 15.09
CA LYS A 78 -20.34 -16.76 16.31
C LYS A 78 -21.84 -16.77 16.00
N GLY A 79 -22.32 -17.93 15.57
CA GLY A 79 -23.71 -18.31 15.74
C GLY A 79 -23.90 -18.74 17.19
N GLU A 80 -24.81 -18.08 17.91
CA GLU A 80 -25.32 -18.58 19.20
C GLU A 80 -26.72 -17.99 19.42
N ARG A 81 -27.74 -18.73 18.99
CA ARG A 81 -29.07 -18.85 19.64
C ARG A 81 -29.07 -20.27 20.22
N PRO A 82 -29.55 -20.55 21.45
CA PRO A 82 -30.93 -20.36 21.90
C PRO A 82 -31.00 -19.79 23.35
N ASP A 83 -32.13 -19.29 23.86
CA ASP A 83 -33.11 -20.06 24.64
C ASP A 83 -34.30 -19.14 24.97
N ALA A 84 -35.52 -19.60 24.69
CA ALA A 84 -36.78 -18.96 25.09
C ALA A 84 -37.84 -20.03 25.33
#